data_AF-A0A142XFT2-F1
#
_entry.id   AF-A0A142XFT2-F1
#
_cell.length_a   1.000
_cell.length_b   1.000
_cell.length_c   1.000
_cell.angle_alpha   90.00
_cell.angle_beta   90.00
_cell.angle_gamma   90.00
#
_symmetry.space_group_name_H-M   'P 1'
#
loop_
_entity.id
_entity.type
_entity.pdbx_description
1 polymer ?
#
loop_
_entity_poly.entity_id
_entity_poly.type
_entity_poly.pdbx_seq_one_letter_code
_entity_poly.pdbx_strand_id
1 'polypeptide(L)'
;MNLDAVIFVPALTGSVIVGFAFLMFAAHYYLSVLEGTAAGAKEIPWEGDAITNNFIKVFYLAWLMGLWAGPAYFVGRAIASGSDAAWIKLAAPLLVIWVLYPLSQLASLSASSVWVPMNLDVFARLAQKPLVTVGFFALTLPVFALIGIAFKWAYMTRGEFPLLFMGVPLLCFAVLLYARLLGRLAFALMFTKNLFKRKKKKKPKREVEEFDAEPDEEAPPPLQPSEMAPINTPDGELAGYNVLMEDDPPAPKKRVKAVVVEDEPEVLEPEPVLRLAPEPPPLPAHVKRTTDRPLERARVWGDEDDDSTPYTMNPSEVKDEERIPQEVVKPRADEMALLDRRDAPKPPKVVWSWELLAFLLQPGTISALITMSGLGVLAGVFVRVARAFDPTLGSE
;
A
#
# COMPACT_ATOMS: atom_id res chain seq x y z
N MET A 1 9.07 -37.25 -38.40
CA MET A 1 9.01 -36.07 -37.50
C MET A 1 8.24 -36.51 -36.27
N ASN A 2 8.81 -36.32 -35.06
CA ASN A 2 8.09 -36.65 -33.83
C ASN A 2 6.97 -35.61 -33.64
N LEU A 3 5.72 -36.04 -33.84
CA LEU A 3 4.54 -35.18 -33.68
C LEU A 3 4.43 -34.63 -32.25
N ASP A 4 4.95 -35.35 -31.26
CA ASP A 4 4.96 -34.94 -29.87
C ASP A 4 5.72 -33.63 -29.66
N ALA A 5 6.88 -33.46 -30.31
CA ALA A 5 7.66 -32.23 -30.21
C ALA A 5 6.93 -31.03 -30.81
N VAL A 6 6.16 -31.26 -31.88
CA VAL A 6 5.36 -30.21 -32.56
C VAL A 6 4.22 -29.72 -31.67
N ILE A 7 3.66 -30.58 -30.82
CA ILE A 7 2.58 -30.23 -29.88
C ILE A 7 3.15 -29.68 -28.56
N PHE A 8 4.25 -30.27 -28.08
CA PHE A 8 4.91 -29.93 -26.82
C PHE A 8 5.35 -28.47 -26.77
N VAL A 9 6.06 -28.00 -27.80
CA VAL A 9 6.67 -26.65 -27.77
C VAL A 9 5.61 -25.53 -27.70
N PRO A 10 4.55 -25.53 -28.53
CA PRO A 10 3.46 -24.57 -28.38
C PRO A 10 2.70 -24.71 -27.05
N ALA A 11 2.48 -25.94 -26.56
CA ALA A 11 1.80 -26.16 -25.29
C ALA A 11 2.62 -25.62 -24.11
N LEU A 12 3.93 -25.84 -24.11
CA LEU A 12 4.85 -25.30 -23.12
C LEU A 12 4.85 -23.76 -23.17
N THR A 13 4.98 -23.18 -24.36
CA THR A 13 4.93 -21.72 -24.56
C THR A 13 3.61 -21.13 -24.07
N GLY A 14 2.48 -21.76 -24.44
CA GLY A 14 1.15 -21.38 -23.98
C GLY A 14 1.00 -21.47 -22.47
N SER A 15 1.58 -22.50 -21.83
CA SER A 15 1.53 -22.65 -20.37
C SER A 15 2.31 -21.53 -19.66
N VAL A 16 3.44 -21.08 -20.21
CA VAL A 16 4.20 -19.95 -19.67
C VAL A 16 3.43 -18.63 -19.84
N ILE A 17 2.91 -18.34 -21.04
CA ILE A 17 2.20 -17.08 -21.32
C ILE A 17 0.91 -17.00 -20.49
N VAL A 18 0.06 -18.03 -20.56
CA VAL A 18 -1.22 -18.04 -19.84
C VAL A 18 -1.00 -18.19 -18.33
N GLY A 19 -0.02 -18.99 -17.91
CA GLY A 19 0.36 -19.11 -16.51
C GLY A 19 0.82 -17.77 -15.93
N PHE A 20 1.64 -17.02 -16.66
CA PHE A 20 2.06 -15.69 -16.25
C PHE A 20 0.88 -14.70 -16.20
N ALA A 21 -0.03 -14.75 -17.16
CA ALA A 21 -1.26 -13.96 -17.13
C ALA A 21 -2.11 -14.29 -15.89
N PHE A 22 -2.32 -15.58 -15.60
CA PHE A 22 -2.99 -16.02 -14.37
C PHE A 22 -2.30 -15.46 -13.12
N LEU A 23 -0.97 -15.52 -13.03
CA LEU A 23 -0.21 -14.97 -11.91
C LEU A 23 -0.37 -13.45 -11.77
N MET A 24 -0.44 -12.69 -12.86
CA MET A 24 -0.70 -11.24 -12.82
C MET A 24 -2.05 -10.92 -12.17
N PHE A 25 -3.12 -11.60 -12.60
CA PHE A 25 -4.44 -11.42 -12.00
C PHE A 25 -4.50 -11.92 -10.55
N ALA A 26 -3.89 -13.07 -10.27
CA ALA A 26 -3.81 -13.62 -8.91
C ALA A 26 -3.09 -12.66 -7.95
N ALA A 27 -1.95 -12.10 -8.36
CA ALA A 27 -1.18 -11.14 -7.58
C ALA A 27 -1.98 -9.84 -7.35
N HIS A 28 -2.62 -9.32 -8.39
CA HIS A 28 -3.47 -8.13 -8.28
C HIS A 28 -4.60 -8.35 -7.28
N TYR A 29 -5.44 -9.37 -7.47
CA TYR A 29 -6.57 -9.61 -6.59
C TYR A 29 -6.15 -9.98 -5.17
N TYR A 30 -5.05 -10.73 -5.01
CA TYR A 30 -4.46 -11.02 -3.70
C TYR A 30 -4.12 -9.74 -2.94
N LEU A 31 -3.41 -8.80 -3.59
CA LEU A 31 -3.01 -7.54 -2.96
C LEU A 31 -4.21 -6.63 -2.69
N SER A 32 -5.17 -6.50 -3.63
CA SER A 32 -6.38 -5.70 -3.42
C SER A 32 -7.20 -6.20 -2.23
N VAL A 33 -7.36 -7.52 -2.08
CA VAL A 33 -8.04 -8.12 -0.92
C VAL A 33 -7.24 -7.83 0.35
N LEU A 34 -5.93 -8.05 0.33
CA LEU A 34 -5.06 -7.82 1.47
C LEU A 34 -5.12 -6.37 1.96
N GLU A 35 -4.91 -5.40 1.06
CA GLU A 35 -4.85 -3.97 1.34
C GLU A 35 -6.22 -3.41 1.76
N GLY A 36 -7.29 -3.73 1.01
CA GLY A 36 -8.64 -3.30 1.36
C GLY A 36 -9.06 -3.83 2.73
N THR A 37 -8.72 -5.09 3.04
CA THR A 37 -9.00 -5.66 4.37
C THR A 37 -8.13 -5.06 5.47
N ALA A 38 -6.86 -4.78 5.19
CA ALA A 38 -5.95 -4.13 6.12
C ALA A 38 -6.39 -2.70 6.45
N ALA A 39 -7.04 -2.01 5.51
CA ALA A 39 -7.69 -0.71 5.71
C ALA A 39 -9.01 -0.81 6.50
N GLY A 40 -9.51 -2.02 6.78
CA GLY A 40 -10.77 -2.25 7.50
C GLY A 40 -12.01 -2.26 6.61
N ALA A 41 -11.86 -2.34 5.29
CA ALA A 41 -12.99 -2.35 4.38
C ALA A 41 -13.77 -3.68 4.47
N LYS A 42 -15.09 -3.57 4.68
CA LYS A 42 -16.00 -4.71 4.67
C LYS A 42 -16.16 -5.27 3.25
N GLU A 43 -16.30 -4.38 2.29
CA GLU A 43 -16.35 -4.66 0.86
C GLU A 43 -15.02 -4.28 0.23
N ILE A 44 -14.55 -5.09 -0.72
CA ILE A 44 -13.27 -4.87 -1.38
C ILE A 44 -13.55 -4.01 -2.62
N PRO A 45 -12.98 -2.80 -2.72
CA PRO A 45 -13.09 -2.02 -3.94
C PRO A 45 -12.26 -2.71 -5.03
N TRP A 46 -12.93 -3.24 -6.04
CA TRP A 46 -12.27 -3.83 -7.21
C TRP A 46 -11.98 -2.72 -8.20
N GLU A 47 -10.83 -2.07 -8.04
CA GLU A 47 -10.36 -1.05 -8.98
C GLU A 47 -9.83 -1.74 -10.25
N GLY A 48 -10.33 -1.30 -11.41
CA GLY A 48 -9.87 -1.77 -12.71
C GLY A 48 -8.50 -1.18 -13.04
N ASP A 49 -7.43 -1.72 -12.47
CA ASP A 49 -6.07 -1.34 -12.82
C ASP A 49 -5.71 -1.78 -14.24
N ALA A 50 -4.90 -0.97 -14.93
CA ALA A 50 -4.28 -1.38 -16.18
C ALA A 50 -3.42 -2.64 -15.97
N ILE A 51 -3.47 -3.59 -16.91
CA ILE A 51 -2.74 -4.87 -16.82
C ILE A 51 -1.23 -4.66 -16.62
N THR A 52 -0.67 -3.59 -17.18
CA THR A 52 0.75 -3.22 -17.02
C THR A 52 1.14 -2.94 -15.57
N ASN A 53 0.23 -2.38 -14.75
CA ASN A 53 0.47 -2.13 -13.33
C ASN A 53 0.50 -3.44 -12.52
N ASN A 54 -0.13 -4.50 -13.04
CA ASN A 54 -0.16 -5.81 -12.38
C ASN A 54 1.11 -6.62 -12.64
N PHE A 55 1.87 -6.30 -13.68
CA PHE A 55 3.11 -6.98 -14.02
C PHE A 55 4.11 -6.98 -12.86
N ILE A 56 4.38 -5.80 -12.28
CA ILE A 56 5.35 -5.65 -11.18
C ILE A 56 4.88 -6.34 -9.89
N LYS A 57 3.56 -6.46 -9.66
CA LYS A 57 2.98 -7.12 -8.48
C LYS A 57 3.40 -8.59 -8.40
N VAL A 58 3.52 -9.28 -9.54
CA VAL A 58 4.01 -10.68 -9.59
C VAL A 58 5.45 -10.78 -9.11
N PHE A 59 6.34 -9.93 -9.64
CA PHE A 59 7.75 -9.93 -9.25
C PHE A 59 7.94 -9.53 -7.80
N TYR A 60 7.14 -8.59 -7.29
CA TYR A 60 7.14 -8.21 -5.89
C TYR A 60 6.79 -9.40 -4.97
N LEU A 61 5.71 -10.12 -5.25
CA LEU A 61 5.34 -11.31 -4.45
C LEU A 61 6.36 -12.44 -4.61
N ALA A 62 6.87 -12.67 -5.83
CA ALA A 62 7.90 -13.67 -6.09
C ALA A 62 9.21 -13.34 -5.35
N TRP A 63 9.60 -12.07 -5.32
CA TRP A 63 10.77 -11.59 -4.59
C TRP A 63 10.60 -11.80 -3.08
N LEU A 64 9.44 -11.47 -2.50
CA LEU A 64 9.16 -11.73 -1.08
C LEU A 64 9.19 -13.23 -0.73
N MET A 65 8.62 -14.09 -1.58
CA MET A 65 8.71 -15.54 -1.40
C MET A 65 10.16 -16.04 -1.53
N GLY A 66 10.88 -15.57 -2.55
CA GLY A 66 12.26 -15.96 -2.83
C GLY A 66 13.23 -15.55 -1.73
N LEU A 67 13.00 -14.40 -1.09
CA LEU A 67 13.78 -13.94 0.05
C LEU A 67 13.82 -14.97 1.19
N TRP A 68 12.70 -15.66 1.44
CA TRP A 68 12.61 -16.67 2.50
C TRP A 68 12.97 -18.07 2.05
N ALA A 69 12.96 -18.35 0.74
CA ALA A 69 13.37 -19.65 0.21
C ALA A 69 14.83 -19.99 0.59
N GLY A 70 15.73 -19.00 0.61
CA GLY A 70 17.13 -19.17 1.03
C GLY A 70 17.26 -19.61 2.50
N PRO A 71 16.83 -18.79 3.48
CA PRO A 71 16.83 -19.17 4.89
C PRO A 71 16.09 -20.48 5.16
N ALA A 72 14.96 -20.71 4.51
CA ALA A 72 14.20 -21.96 4.62
C ALA A 72 15.02 -23.17 4.16
N TYR A 73 15.73 -23.07 3.03
CA TYR A 73 16.62 -24.12 2.54
C TYR A 73 17.73 -24.45 3.55
N PHE A 74 18.40 -23.43 4.10
CA PHE A 74 19.46 -23.64 5.10
C PHE A 74 18.95 -24.29 6.38
N VAL A 75 17.82 -23.81 6.91
CA VAL A 75 17.19 -24.40 8.10
C VAL A 75 16.73 -25.83 7.83
N GLY A 76 16.10 -26.06 6.67
CA GLY A 76 15.68 -27.39 6.23
C GLY A 76 16.86 -28.36 6.15
N ARG A 77 17.99 -27.93 5.59
CA ARG A 77 19.22 -28.73 5.52
C ARG A 77 19.82 -29.01 6.90
N ALA A 78 19.86 -28.01 7.79
CA ALA A 78 20.40 -28.16 9.13
C ALA A 78 19.57 -29.09 10.03
N ILE A 79 18.23 -29.03 9.93
CA ILE A 79 17.34 -29.92 10.68
C ILE A 79 17.37 -31.34 10.07
N ALA A 80 17.45 -31.44 8.74
CA ALA A 80 17.42 -32.74 8.06
C ALA A 80 18.75 -33.50 8.03
N SER A 81 19.90 -32.87 8.33
CA SER A 81 21.20 -33.55 8.27
C SER A 81 21.33 -34.70 9.28
N GLY A 82 20.47 -34.76 10.28
CA GLY A 82 20.41 -35.87 11.26
C GLY A 82 19.21 -36.80 11.10
N SER A 83 18.38 -36.64 10.05
CA SER A 83 17.17 -37.44 9.88
C SER A 83 17.00 -38.01 8.47
N ASP A 84 16.76 -39.31 8.41
CA ASP A 84 16.39 -40.00 7.16
C ASP A 84 14.93 -39.78 6.76
N ALA A 85 14.12 -39.16 7.63
CA ALA A 85 12.71 -38.93 7.36
C ALA A 85 12.53 -37.88 6.24
N ALA A 86 12.15 -38.35 5.05
CA ALA A 86 11.93 -37.51 3.88
C ALA A 86 10.88 -36.39 4.13
N TRP A 87 9.89 -36.63 4.99
CA TRP A 87 8.87 -35.64 5.31
C TRP A 87 9.45 -34.45 6.10
N ILE A 88 10.47 -34.66 6.95
CA ILE A 88 11.12 -33.58 7.71
C ILE A 88 11.87 -32.64 6.76
N LYS A 89 12.52 -33.21 5.74
CA LYS A 89 13.22 -32.45 4.67
C LYS A 89 12.30 -31.47 3.95
N LEU A 90 11.00 -31.78 3.86
CA LEU A 90 10.00 -30.95 3.20
C LEU A 90 9.24 -30.04 4.20
N ALA A 91 8.88 -30.57 5.36
CA ALA A 91 8.10 -29.85 6.36
C ALA A 91 8.89 -28.68 7.01
N ALA A 92 10.18 -28.88 7.29
CA ALA A 92 11.01 -27.86 7.91
C ALA A 92 11.13 -26.56 7.08
N PRO A 93 11.56 -26.57 5.80
CA PRO A 93 11.61 -25.35 4.99
C PRO A 93 10.23 -24.74 4.78
N LEU A 94 9.20 -25.58 4.61
CA LEU A 94 7.82 -25.12 4.43
C LEU A 94 7.32 -24.37 5.67
N LEU A 95 7.62 -24.87 6.88
CA LEU A 95 7.29 -24.21 8.14
C LEU A 95 7.98 -22.85 8.26
N VAL A 96 9.26 -22.77 7.87
CA VAL A 96 10.01 -21.50 7.88
C VAL A 96 9.36 -20.48 6.95
N ILE A 97 9.04 -20.87 5.71
CA ILE A 97 8.34 -19.99 4.76
C ILE A 97 6.97 -19.60 5.30
N TRP A 98 6.21 -20.55 5.85
CA TRP A 98 4.88 -20.33 6.40
C TRP A 98 4.87 -19.31 7.54
N VAL A 99 5.88 -19.34 8.42
CA VAL A 99 6.01 -18.39 9.53
C VAL A 99 6.52 -17.03 9.05
N LEU A 100 7.55 -17.00 8.19
CA LEU A 100 8.27 -15.77 7.84
C LEU A 100 7.63 -14.97 6.70
N TYR A 101 6.97 -15.63 5.75
CA TYR A 101 6.27 -14.96 4.65
C TYR A 101 5.24 -13.92 5.12
N PRO A 102 4.25 -14.24 5.99
CA PRO A 102 3.27 -13.25 6.43
C PRO A 102 3.93 -12.06 7.16
N LEU A 103 5.01 -12.31 7.89
CA LEU A 103 5.78 -11.26 8.57
C LEU A 103 6.38 -10.27 7.58
N SER A 104 7.00 -10.77 6.51
CA SER A 104 7.56 -9.91 5.47
C SER A 104 6.50 -9.16 4.67
N GLN A 105 5.35 -9.78 4.41
CA GLN A 105 4.26 -9.12 3.72
C GLN A 105 3.72 -7.95 4.56
N LEU A 106 3.50 -8.18 5.86
CA LEU A 106 3.09 -7.12 6.80
C LEU A 106 4.15 -6.03 6.96
N ALA A 107 5.43 -6.41 7.00
CA ALA A 107 6.54 -5.47 7.05
C ALA A 107 6.55 -4.58 5.80
N SER A 108 6.39 -5.16 4.61
CA SER A 108 6.40 -4.41 3.36
C SER A 108 5.22 -3.46 3.23
N LEU A 109 4.02 -3.84 3.68
CA LEU A 109 2.86 -2.93 3.74
C LEU A 109 3.05 -1.77 4.73
N SER A 110 3.89 -1.95 5.76
CA SER A 110 4.13 -0.94 6.79
C SER A 110 5.32 -0.03 6.49
N ALA A 111 6.22 -0.46 5.60
CA ALA A 111 7.47 0.21 5.31
C ALA A 111 7.28 1.28 4.24
N SER A 112 8.06 2.36 4.34
CA SER A 112 8.14 3.38 3.28
C SER A 112 8.95 2.89 2.07
N SER A 113 9.60 1.74 2.17
CA SER A 113 10.43 1.14 1.11
C SER A 113 10.22 -0.36 1.06
N VAL A 114 10.04 -0.87 -0.15
CA VAL A 114 9.90 -2.30 -0.45
C VAL A 114 11.16 -3.09 -0.03
N TRP A 115 12.33 -2.45 -0.01
CA TRP A 115 13.63 -3.10 0.22
C TRP A 115 13.95 -3.42 1.68
N VAL A 116 13.06 -3.12 2.63
CA VAL A 116 13.25 -3.43 4.05
C VAL A 116 12.30 -4.57 4.43
N PRO A 117 12.66 -5.84 4.16
CA PRO A 117 11.75 -6.97 4.32
C PRO A 117 11.43 -7.29 5.78
N MET A 118 12.23 -6.79 6.73
CA MET A 118 12.02 -6.97 8.16
C MET A 118 11.99 -5.63 8.86
N ASN A 119 10.82 -5.30 9.40
CA ASN A 119 10.65 -4.20 10.33
C ASN A 119 10.42 -4.78 11.72
N LEU A 120 11.36 -4.56 12.64
CA LEU A 120 11.28 -5.06 14.01
C LEU A 120 10.03 -4.57 14.76
N ASP A 121 9.44 -3.46 14.31
CA ASP A 121 8.18 -2.96 14.88
C ASP A 121 7.01 -3.92 14.63
N VAL A 122 6.95 -4.60 13.47
CA VAL A 122 5.90 -5.58 13.18
C VAL A 122 5.99 -6.77 14.14
N PHE A 123 7.19 -7.26 14.43
CA PHE A 123 7.41 -8.32 15.42
C PHE A 123 6.97 -7.90 16.83
N ALA A 124 7.33 -6.68 17.25
CA ALA A 124 6.88 -6.13 18.52
C ALA A 124 5.35 -6.07 18.60
N ARG A 125 4.67 -5.66 17.54
CA ARG A 125 3.20 -5.60 17.48
C ARG A 125 2.54 -6.98 17.53
N LEU A 126 3.10 -7.97 16.83
CA LEU A 126 2.63 -9.36 16.90
C LEU A 126 2.80 -9.96 18.30
N ALA A 127 3.92 -9.66 18.96
CA ALA A 127 4.20 -10.11 20.33
C ALA A 127 3.27 -9.46 21.37
N GLN A 128 2.72 -8.27 21.10
CA GLN A 128 1.71 -7.64 21.97
C GLN A 128 0.35 -8.34 21.93
N LYS A 129 0.02 -9.03 20.83
CA LYS A 129 -1.26 -9.73 20.65
C LYS A 129 -1.05 -11.21 20.31
N PRO A 130 -0.43 -11.99 21.21
CA PRO A 130 -0.03 -13.37 20.90
C PRO A 130 -1.23 -14.25 20.56
N LEU A 131 -2.40 -14.04 21.20
CA LEU A 131 -3.60 -14.81 20.92
C LEU A 131 -4.14 -14.56 19.51
N VAL A 132 -4.07 -13.33 19.01
CA VAL A 132 -4.47 -12.99 17.63
C VAL A 132 -3.49 -13.64 16.66
N THR A 133 -2.19 -13.52 16.92
CA THR A 133 -1.14 -14.13 16.10
C THR A 133 -1.25 -15.65 16.02
N VAL A 134 -1.44 -16.33 17.16
CA VAL A 134 -1.64 -17.79 17.21
C VAL A 134 -2.94 -18.18 16.48
N GLY A 135 -4.02 -17.42 16.67
CA GLY A 135 -5.28 -17.63 15.95
C GLY A 135 -5.11 -17.51 14.43
N PHE A 136 -4.34 -16.53 13.96
CA PHE A 136 -3.99 -16.40 12.54
C PHE A 136 -3.27 -17.66 12.03
N PHE A 137 -2.17 -18.07 12.69
CA PHE A 137 -1.42 -19.24 12.24
C PHE A 137 -2.29 -20.51 12.26
N ALA A 138 -3.04 -20.74 13.34
CA ALA A 138 -3.97 -21.86 13.42
C ALA A 138 -5.00 -21.88 12.27
N LEU A 139 -5.59 -20.73 11.92
CA LEU A 139 -6.54 -20.61 10.81
C LEU A 139 -5.89 -20.76 9.43
N THR A 140 -4.62 -20.40 9.28
CA THR A 140 -3.94 -20.55 7.99
C THR A 140 -3.54 -22.00 7.67
N LEU A 141 -3.31 -22.87 8.67
CA LEU A 141 -2.99 -24.28 8.44
C LEU A 141 -3.99 -25.01 7.52
N PRO A 142 -5.31 -25.01 7.79
CA PRO A 142 -6.28 -25.64 6.89
C PRO A 142 -6.32 -24.96 5.52
N VAL A 143 -6.06 -23.65 5.44
CA VAL A 143 -5.99 -22.93 4.15
C VAL A 143 -4.79 -23.39 3.33
N PHE A 144 -3.62 -23.58 3.94
CA PHE A 144 -2.44 -24.12 3.26
C PHE A 144 -2.63 -25.59 2.86
N ALA A 145 -3.28 -26.40 3.70
CA ALA A 145 -3.64 -27.76 3.32
C ALA A 145 -4.57 -27.76 2.09
N LEU A 146 -5.55 -26.86 2.06
CA LEU A 146 -6.47 -26.69 0.94
C LEU A 146 -5.75 -26.18 -0.32
N ILE A 147 -4.81 -25.24 -0.21
CA ILE A 147 -3.91 -24.83 -1.31
C ILE A 147 -3.15 -26.04 -1.85
N GLY A 148 -2.55 -26.86 -0.98
CA GLY A 148 -1.77 -28.03 -1.40
C GLY A 148 -2.61 -29.08 -2.12
N ILE A 149 -3.81 -29.38 -1.60
CA ILE A 149 -4.77 -30.30 -2.24
C ILE A 149 -5.22 -29.75 -3.59
N ALA A 150 -5.63 -28.48 -3.63
CA ALA A 150 -6.08 -27.80 -4.83
C ALA A 150 -4.99 -27.75 -5.90
N PHE A 151 -3.74 -27.45 -5.52
CA PHE A 151 -2.58 -27.45 -6.41
C PHE A 151 -2.27 -28.85 -6.95
N LYS A 152 -2.30 -29.87 -6.08
CA LYS A 152 -2.11 -31.26 -6.50
C LYS A 152 -3.17 -31.67 -7.52
N TRP A 153 -4.44 -31.37 -7.25
CA TRP A 153 -5.56 -31.65 -8.15
C TRP A 153 -5.44 -30.88 -9.46
N ALA A 154 -5.09 -29.60 -9.43
CA ALA A 154 -4.95 -28.80 -10.63
C ALA A 154 -3.80 -29.27 -11.52
N TYR A 155 -2.58 -29.41 -10.97
CA TYR A 155 -1.36 -29.49 -11.77
C TYR A 155 -0.57 -30.80 -11.65
N MET A 156 -0.74 -31.59 -10.58
CA MET A 156 0.06 -32.80 -10.36
C MET A 156 -0.63 -34.10 -10.78
N THR A 157 -1.97 -34.15 -10.79
CA THR A 157 -2.71 -35.34 -11.23
C THR A 157 -2.62 -35.50 -12.75
N ARG A 158 -2.21 -36.69 -13.21
CA ARG A 158 -2.15 -37.04 -14.64
C ARG A 158 -3.48 -37.69 -15.05
N GLY A 159 -3.96 -37.42 -16.26
CA GLY A 159 -5.13 -38.07 -16.86
C GLY A 159 -6.52 -37.60 -16.39
N GLU A 160 -6.65 -37.02 -15.19
CA GLU A 160 -7.96 -36.67 -14.62
C GLU A 160 -8.34 -35.21 -14.85
N PHE A 161 -8.77 -34.83 -16.05
CA PHE A 161 -9.20 -33.46 -16.38
C PHE A 161 -10.29 -32.89 -15.45
N PRO A 162 -11.30 -33.64 -14.96
CA PRO A 162 -12.29 -33.11 -14.02
C PRO A 162 -11.67 -32.51 -12.74
N LEU A 163 -10.57 -33.07 -12.25
CA LEU A 163 -9.86 -32.53 -11.09
C LEU A 163 -9.20 -31.17 -11.36
N LEU A 164 -8.88 -30.85 -12.62
CA LEU A 164 -8.39 -29.52 -12.99
C LEU A 164 -9.48 -28.46 -12.75
N PHE A 165 -10.70 -28.74 -13.23
CA PHE A 165 -11.83 -27.81 -13.14
C PHE A 165 -12.33 -27.61 -11.71
N MET A 166 -12.11 -28.58 -10.82
CA MET A 166 -12.38 -28.41 -9.38
C MET A 166 -11.19 -27.81 -8.63
N GLY A 167 -9.96 -28.23 -8.96
CA GLY A 167 -8.74 -27.82 -8.28
C GLY A 167 -8.42 -26.34 -8.47
N VAL A 168 -8.59 -25.79 -9.67
CA VAL A 168 -8.25 -24.39 -9.93
C VAL A 168 -9.16 -23.40 -9.18
N PRO A 169 -10.50 -23.50 -9.22
CA PRO A 169 -11.36 -22.63 -8.42
C PRO A 169 -11.09 -22.75 -6.92
N LEU A 170 -10.86 -23.98 -6.44
CA LEU A 170 -10.51 -24.23 -5.05
C LEU A 170 -9.18 -23.55 -4.67
N LEU A 171 -8.19 -23.56 -5.57
CA LEU A 171 -6.91 -22.89 -5.38
C LEU A 171 -7.10 -21.36 -5.31
N CYS A 172 -7.87 -20.79 -6.23
CA CYS A 172 -8.16 -19.35 -6.25
C CYS A 172 -8.90 -18.92 -4.96
N PHE A 173 -9.90 -19.70 -4.56
CA PHE A 173 -10.62 -19.53 -3.30
C PHE A 173 -9.68 -19.50 -2.09
N ALA A 174 -8.78 -20.47 -2.00
CA ALA A 174 -7.82 -20.60 -0.91
C ALA A 174 -6.88 -19.39 -0.82
N VAL A 175 -6.37 -18.94 -1.97
CA VAL A 175 -5.44 -17.80 -2.06
C VAL A 175 -6.13 -16.51 -1.61
N LEU A 176 -7.37 -16.26 -2.04
CA LEU A 176 -8.12 -15.07 -1.62
C LEU A 176 -8.50 -15.13 -0.13
N LEU A 177 -8.86 -16.31 0.39
CA LEU A 177 -9.12 -16.51 1.81
C LEU A 177 -7.86 -16.23 2.65
N TYR A 178 -6.69 -16.69 2.19
CA TYR A 178 -5.42 -16.40 2.83
C TYR A 178 -5.11 -14.89 2.83
N ALA A 179 -5.32 -14.21 1.70
CA ALA A 179 -5.17 -12.76 1.61
C ALA A 179 -6.06 -12.01 2.62
N ARG A 180 -7.32 -12.44 2.76
CA ARG A 180 -8.29 -11.87 3.71
C ARG A 180 -7.84 -12.08 5.17
N LEU A 181 -7.38 -13.28 5.52
CA LEU A 181 -6.86 -13.58 6.86
C LEU A 181 -5.67 -12.69 7.21
N LEU A 182 -4.75 -12.52 6.25
CA LEU A 182 -3.56 -11.70 6.43
C LEU A 182 -3.91 -10.21 6.55
N GLY A 183 -4.89 -9.72 5.78
CA GLY A 183 -5.39 -8.35 5.89
C GLY A 183 -6.09 -8.08 7.22
N ARG A 184 -6.88 -9.03 7.75
CA ARG A 184 -7.47 -8.89 9.09
C ARG A 184 -6.41 -8.88 10.19
N LEU A 185 -5.34 -9.68 10.04
CA LEU A 185 -4.19 -9.60 10.94
C LEU A 185 -3.55 -8.21 10.87
N ALA A 186 -3.28 -7.69 9.67
CA ALA A 186 -2.73 -6.34 9.48
C ALA A 186 -3.59 -5.26 10.16
N PHE A 187 -4.92 -5.32 9.94
CA PHE A 187 -5.88 -4.42 10.57
C PHE A 187 -5.85 -4.50 12.10
N ALA A 188 -5.81 -5.72 12.67
CA ALA A 188 -5.75 -5.92 14.12
C ALA A 188 -4.44 -5.36 14.75
N LEU A 189 -3.33 -5.41 14.00
CA LEU A 189 -2.03 -4.86 14.39
C LEU A 189 -1.97 -3.33 14.22
N MET A 190 -2.80 -2.72 13.38
CA MET A 190 -2.87 -1.25 13.26
C MET A 190 -3.25 -0.57 14.57
N PHE A 191 -4.02 -1.25 15.43
CA PHE A 191 -4.44 -0.76 16.76
C PHE A 191 -3.44 -1.04 17.88
N THR A 192 -2.26 -1.57 17.58
CA THR A 192 -1.21 -1.81 18.59
C THR A 192 -0.28 -0.60 18.70
N LYS A 193 0.29 -0.40 19.89
CA LYS A 193 1.21 0.73 20.11
C LYS A 193 2.59 0.37 19.56
N ASN A 194 3.22 1.28 18.82
CA ASN A 194 4.59 1.07 18.33
C ASN A 194 5.56 1.13 19.51
N LEU A 195 6.14 0.00 19.92
CA LEU A 195 7.08 -0.04 21.06
C LEU A 195 8.37 0.71 20.75
N PHE A 196 8.82 0.63 19.50
CA PHE A 196 10.11 1.17 19.08
C PHE A 196 10.03 2.60 18.55
N LYS A 197 8.83 3.17 18.42
CA LYS A 197 8.70 4.58 18.08
C LYS A 197 9.12 5.39 19.30
N ARG A 198 10.44 5.64 19.42
CA ARG A 198 11.01 6.55 20.41
C ARG A 198 10.12 7.78 20.38
N LYS A 199 9.46 8.07 21.52
CA LYS A 199 8.76 9.34 21.70
C LYS A 199 9.78 10.38 21.27
N LYS A 200 9.57 11.04 20.13
CA LYS A 200 10.44 12.12 19.69
C LYS A 200 10.44 13.03 20.90
N LYS A 201 11.57 13.08 21.64
CA LYS A 201 11.71 13.98 22.77
C LYS A 201 11.29 15.31 22.19
N LYS A 202 10.15 15.82 22.66
CA LYS A 202 9.64 17.11 22.23
C LYS A 202 10.84 18.01 22.38
N LYS A 203 11.44 18.46 21.27
CA LYS A 203 12.64 19.32 21.34
C LYS A 203 12.24 20.36 22.38
N PRO A 204 12.94 20.43 23.54
CA PRO A 204 12.56 21.37 24.58
C PRO A 204 12.38 22.66 23.81
N LYS A 205 11.15 23.17 23.84
CA LYS A 205 10.83 24.40 23.11
C LYS A 205 11.88 25.33 23.69
N ARG A 206 12.88 25.72 22.89
CA ARG A 206 13.90 26.66 23.31
C ARG A 206 13.05 27.78 23.85
N GLU A 207 13.00 27.90 25.18
CA GLU A 207 12.54 29.12 25.79
C GLU A 207 13.46 30.10 25.09
N VAL A 208 12.86 30.86 24.17
CA VAL A 208 13.42 32.13 23.82
C VAL A 208 13.45 32.77 25.20
N GLU A 209 14.60 32.65 25.86
CA GLU A 209 14.95 33.58 26.91
C GLU A 209 14.59 34.90 26.25
N GLU A 210 13.50 35.51 26.73
CA GLU A 210 13.35 36.95 26.64
C GLU A 210 14.66 37.43 27.23
N PHE A 211 15.63 37.65 26.34
CA PHE A 211 16.75 38.49 26.64
C PHE A 211 16.04 39.79 26.99
N ASP A 212 15.90 40.05 28.29
CA ASP A 212 15.86 41.39 28.81
C ASP A 212 17.15 42.01 28.28
N ALA A 213 17.06 42.49 27.04
CA ALA A 213 18.05 43.35 26.47
C ALA A 213 18.01 44.57 27.39
N GLU A 214 18.96 44.60 28.34
CA GLU A 214 19.56 45.88 28.67
C GLU A 214 19.81 46.58 27.34
N PRO A 215 19.44 47.87 27.19
CA PRO A 215 19.52 48.57 25.92
C PRO A 215 20.99 48.65 25.49
N ASP A 216 21.43 47.60 24.81
CA ASP A 216 22.74 47.46 24.22
C ASP A 216 22.85 48.58 23.17
N GLU A 217 23.87 49.40 23.36
CA GLU A 217 24.35 50.38 22.40
C GLU A 217 24.23 49.81 20.98
N GLU A 218 23.53 50.57 20.12
CA GLU A 218 23.23 50.29 18.71
C GLU A 218 24.35 49.49 18.03
N ALA A 219 24.26 48.16 18.05
CA ALA A 219 25.08 47.34 17.22
C ALA A 219 24.69 47.67 15.77
N PRO A 220 25.65 48.09 14.91
CA PRO A 220 25.35 48.49 13.56
C PRO A 220 24.61 47.35 12.84
N PRO A 221 23.56 47.66 12.08
CA PRO A 221 22.74 46.65 11.44
C PRO A 221 23.63 45.70 10.62
N PRO A 222 23.36 44.39 10.62
CA PRO A 222 24.16 43.43 9.86
C PRO A 222 24.19 43.86 8.40
N LEU A 223 25.40 44.16 7.90
CA LEU A 223 25.63 44.60 6.52
C LEU A 223 24.96 43.63 5.54
N GLN A 224 24.11 44.17 4.68
CA GLN A 224 23.39 43.35 3.72
C GLN A 224 24.39 42.71 2.74
N PRO A 225 24.11 41.51 2.20
CA PRO A 225 24.96 40.88 1.19
C PRO A 225 25.24 41.77 -0.04
N SER A 226 24.33 42.70 -0.33
CA SER A 226 24.46 43.75 -1.35
C SER A 226 25.52 44.81 -1.03
N GLU A 227 25.85 44.99 0.25
CA GLU A 227 26.85 45.94 0.75
C GLU A 227 28.23 45.28 0.94
N MET A 228 28.34 43.96 0.74
CA MET A 228 29.63 43.27 0.74
C MET A 228 30.36 43.49 -0.58
N ALA A 229 31.69 43.61 -0.52
CA ALA A 229 32.52 43.82 -1.70
C ALA A 229 32.30 42.69 -2.74
N PRO A 230 32.16 43.01 -4.04
CA PRO A 230 31.93 42.01 -5.08
C PRO A 230 33.04 40.96 -5.11
N ILE A 231 32.67 39.68 -5.06
CA ILE A 231 33.61 38.57 -5.18
C ILE A 231 33.85 38.32 -6.66
N ASN A 232 35.04 38.68 -7.16
CA ASN A 232 35.43 38.45 -8.55
C ASN A 232 35.71 36.97 -8.82
N THR A 233 34.77 36.29 -9.48
CA THR A 233 34.99 34.97 -10.09
C THR A 233 35.40 35.09 -11.56
N PRO A 234 36.18 34.15 -12.11
CA PRO A 234 36.77 34.26 -13.45
C PRO A 234 35.76 34.28 -14.62
N ASP A 235 34.49 33.94 -14.40
CA ASP A 235 33.41 33.94 -15.40
C ASP A 235 32.55 35.22 -15.39
N GLY A 236 33.01 36.28 -14.72
CA GLY A 236 32.30 37.56 -14.60
C GLY A 236 31.78 37.82 -13.18
N GLU A 237 31.46 39.09 -12.91
CA GLU A 237 31.00 39.57 -11.60
C GLU A 237 29.67 38.90 -11.22
N LEU A 238 29.74 37.92 -10.29
CA LEU A 238 28.55 37.32 -9.69
C LEU A 238 28.00 38.30 -8.66
N ALA A 239 27.09 39.18 -9.08
CA ALA A 239 26.31 40.00 -8.16
C ALA A 239 25.46 39.07 -7.28
N GLY A 240 25.70 39.10 -5.96
CA GLY A 240 24.98 38.27 -5.00
C GLY A 240 23.47 38.48 -5.13
N TYR A 241 22.71 37.38 -5.19
CA TYR A 241 21.25 37.43 -5.22
C TYR A 241 20.73 38.25 -4.03
N ASN A 242 19.93 39.28 -4.30
CA ASN A 242 19.21 40.07 -3.30
C ASN A 242 18.15 39.19 -2.62
N VAL A 243 18.57 38.37 -1.68
CA VAL A 243 17.66 37.71 -0.74
C VAL A 243 17.39 38.72 0.37
N LEU A 244 16.30 39.46 0.24
CA LEU A 244 15.74 40.27 1.33
C LEU A 244 15.47 39.31 2.51
N MET A 245 16.26 39.42 3.57
CA MET A 245 16.09 38.69 4.84
C MET A 245 15.03 39.35 5.74
N GLU A 246 14.35 40.38 5.25
CA GLU A 246 13.22 41.01 5.92
C GLU A 246 11.97 40.17 5.70
N ASP A 247 11.86 39.09 6.47
CA ASP A 247 10.62 38.63 7.10
C ASP A 247 10.92 37.29 7.76
N ASP A 248 11.46 37.37 8.98
CA ASP A 248 11.39 36.25 9.89
C ASP A 248 9.88 35.98 10.13
N PRO A 249 9.31 34.87 9.63
CA PRO A 249 7.87 34.67 9.69
C PRO A 249 7.45 34.68 11.16
N PRO A 250 6.42 35.46 11.55
CA PRO A 250 6.06 35.67 12.94
C PRO A 250 5.86 34.34 13.63
N ALA A 251 6.56 34.15 14.76
CA ALA A 251 6.59 32.89 15.49
C ALA A 251 5.17 32.34 15.67
N PRO A 252 4.90 31.08 15.27
CA PRO A 252 3.54 30.55 15.23
C PRO A 252 2.91 30.63 16.62
N LYS A 253 1.84 31.41 16.74
CA LYS A 253 1.08 31.59 17.99
C LYS A 253 0.75 30.21 18.56
N LYS A 254 1.15 29.99 19.81
CA LYS A 254 1.03 28.74 20.57
C LYS A 254 -0.46 28.33 20.58
N ARG A 255 -0.86 27.37 19.73
CA ARG A 255 -2.21 26.79 19.71
C ARG A 255 -2.57 26.38 21.14
N VAL A 256 -3.53 27.09 21.73
CA VAL A 256 -4.12 26.75 23.03
C VAL A 256 -4.74 25.37 22.88
N LYS A 257 -4.19 24.38 23.58
CA LYS A 257 -4.84 23.08 23.73
C LYS A 257 -6.13 23.33 24.50
N ALA A 258 -7.28 23.17 23.85
CA ALA A 258 -8.54 23.03 24.54
C ALA A 258 -8.40 21.83 25.48
N VAL A 259 -8.32 22.10 26.78
CA VAL A 259 -8.52 21.09 27.81
C VAL A 259 -10.02 20.83 27.79
N VAL A 260 -10.42 19.74 27.15
CA VAL A 260 -11.76 19.19 27.31
C VAL A 260 -11.82 18.67 28.72
N VAL A 261 -12.46 19.44 29.61
CA VAL A 261 -12.88 18.97 30.92
C VAL A 261 -14.09 18.09 30.66
N GLU A 262 -13.91 16.77 30.75
CA GLU A 262 -14.99 15.79 30.76
C GLU A 262 -15.66 15.84 32.13
N ASP A 263 -16.59 16.77 32.32
CA ASP A 263 -17.63 16.67 33.34
C ASP A 263 -18.94 16.27 32.64
N GLU A 264 -19.20 14.97 32.59
CA GLU A 264 -20.49 14.38 32.19
C GLU A 264 -21.34 14.17 33.46
N PRO A 265 -22.39 14.98 33.71
CA PRO A 265 -23.53 14.52 34.49
C PRO A 265 -24.45 13.69 33.59
N GLU A 266 -24.73 12.45 34.00
CA GLU A 266 -25.82 11.61 33.48
C GLU A 266 -27.15 12.37 33.55
N VAL A 267 -27.57 12.96 32.43
CA VAL A 267 -28.93 13.48 32.25
C VAL A 267 -29.58 12.64 31.17
N LEU A 268 -30.56 11.83 31.59
CA LEU A 268 -31.51 11.12 30.76
C LEU A 268 -32.33 12.15 29.96
N GLU A 269 -31.86 12.53 28.77
CA GLU A 269 -32.69 13.30 27.83
C GLU A 269 -33.56 12.35 26.98
N PRO A 270 -34.86 12.65 26.82
CA PRO A 270 -35.77 11.86 26.00
C PRO A 270 -35.44 12.00 24.50
N GLU A 271 -35.57 10.88 23.78
CA GLU A 271 -35.27 10.79 22.35
C GLU A 271 -35.92 11.93 21.54
N PRO A 272 -35.14 12.67 20.73
CA PRO A 272 -35.68 13.71 19.87
C PRO A 272 -36.52 13.09 18.75
N VAL A 273 -37.80 13.49 18.71
CA VAL A 273 -38.72 13.23 17.60
C VAL A 273 -38.06 13.70 16.30
N LEU A 274 -37.77 12.73 15.41
CA LEU A 274 -37.29 12.91 14.05
C LEU A 274 -38.18 13.91 13.29
N ARG A 275 -37.80 15.19 13.30
CA ARG A 275 -38.32 16.17 12.35
C ARG A 275 -37.66 15.88 11.01
N LEU A 276 -38.45 15.39 10.05
CA LEU A 276 -38.10 15.31 8.64
C LEU A 276 -37.52 16.66 8.20
N ALA A 277 -36.24 16.66 7.86
CA ALA A 277 -35.59 17.84 7.30
C ALA A 277 -36.29 18.21 5.98
N PRO A 278 -36.54 19.51 5.72
CA PRO A 278 -37.07 19.96 4.44
C PRO A 278 -36.12 19.54 3.31
N GLU A 279 -36.69 19.04 2.22
CA GLU A 279 -35.94 18.61 1.03
C GLU A 279 -35.00 19.74 0.55
N PRO A 280 -33.74 19.42 0.24
CA PRO A 280 -32.81 20.41 -0.31
C PRO A 280 -33.32 20.92 -1.66
N PRO A 281 -33.14 22.22 -1.96
CA PRO A 281 -33.57 22.80 -3.23
C PRO A 281 -32.90 22.07 -4.41
N PRO A 282 -33.60 21.93 -5.55
CA PRO A 282 -33.07 21.25 -6.72
C PRO A 282 -31.78 21.90 -7.19
N LEU A 283 -30.73 21.09 -7.32
CA LEU A 283 -29.44 21.50 -7.85
C LEU A 283 -29.63 22.15 -9.24
N PRO A 284 -28.99 23.30 -9.51
CA PRO A 284 -29.08 23.94 -10.82
C PRO A 284 -28.57 22.98 -11.90
N ALA A 285 -29.37 22.85 -12.96
CA ALA A 285 -29.10 21.98 -14.08
C ALA A 285 -27.66 22.16 -14.60
N HIS A 286 -26.94 21.05 -14.72
CA HIS A 286 -25.58 20.98 -15.27
C HIS A 286 -25.48 21.83 -16.54
N VAL A 287 -24.76 22.95 -16.43
CA VAL A 287 -24.28 23.73 -17.57
C VAL A 287 -23.40 22.79 -18.39
N LYS A 288 -23.89 22.36 -19.55
CA LYS A 288 -23.11 21.68 -20.58
C LYS A 288 -21.94 22.60 -20.92
N ARG A 289 -20.76 22.26 -20.40
CA ARG A 289 -19.49 22.90 -20.76
C ARG A 289 -19.16 22.46 -22.19
N THR A 290 -19.64 23.22 -23.17
CA THR A 290 -19.20 23.14 -24.56
C THR A 290 -17.72 23.50 -24.58
N THR A 291 -16.87 22.48 -24.61
CA THR A 291 -15.44 22.62 -24.88
C THR A 291 -15.23 22.78 -26.37
N ASP A 292 -15.60 23.95 -26.90
CA ASP A 292 -15.12 24.44 -28.19
C ASP A 292 -13.76 25.14 -27.99
N ARG A 293 -12.76 24.38 -27.51
CA ARG A 293 -11.37 24.82 -27.64
C ARG A 293 -10.83 24.23 -28.93
N PRO A 294 -10.51 25.06 -29.94
CA PRO A 294 -9.85 24.56 -31.15
C PRO A 294 -8.55 23.90 -30.73
N LEU A 295 -8.31 22.69 -31.26
CA LEU A 295 -7.07 21.95 -31.12
C LEU A 295 -5.92 22.84 -31.60
N GLU A 296 -5.26 23.51 -30.66
CA GLU A 296 -4.01 24.19 -30.91
C GLU A 296 -3.01 23.15 -31.42
N ARG A 297 -2.56 23.39 -32.65
CA ARG A 297 -1.61 22.59 -33.39
C ARG A 297 -0.41 22.26 -32.51
N ALA A 298 0.07 21.02 -32.64
CA ALA A 298 1.36 20.59 -32.18
C ALA A 298 2.42 21.66 -32.52
N ARG A 299 2.90 22.35 -31.47
CA ARG A 299 4.03 23.26 -31.55
C ARG A 299 5.24 22.38 -31.87
N VAL A 300 5.76 22.49 -33.09
CA VAL A 300 7.04 21.92 -33.46
C VAL A 300 8.09 22.82 -32.83
N TRP A 301 8.81 22.31 -31.83
CA TRP A 301 9.94 23.02 -31.24
C TRP A 301 11.09 22.92 -32.25
N GLY A 302 11.44 24.04 -32.88
CA GLY A 302 12.64 24.16 -33.69
C GLY A 302 13.81 24.62 -32.82
N ASP A 303 15.01 24.13 -33.12
CA ASP A 303 16.28 24.45 -32.40
C ASP A 303 16.71 25.94 -32.53
N GLU A 304 15.83 26.85 -32.97
CA GLU A 304 16.12 28.28 -33.15
C GLU A 304 15.45 29.19 -32.10
N ASP A 305 14.69 28.66 -31.14
CA ASP A 305 14.12 29.43 -30.02
C ASP A 305 15.16 29.62 -28.89
N ASP A 306 16.33 30.14 -29.22
CA ASP A 306 17.27 30.72 -28.27
C ASP A 306 16.75 32.13 -27.92
N ASP A 307 15.68 32.15 -27.11
CA ASP A 307 14.88 33.31 -26.75
C ASP A 307 15.70 34.26 -25.87
N SER A 308 16.58 35.01 -26.53
CA SER A 308 17.46 36.05 -26.00
C SER A 308 16.72 37.34 -25.63
N THR A 309 15.39 37.29 -25.49
CA THR A 309 14.64 38.40 -24.92
C THR A 309 14.94 38.50 -23.42
N PRO A 310 15.54 39.59 -22.94
CA PRO A 310 15.80 39.77 -21.53
C PRO A 310 14.46 39.78 -20.79
N TYR A 311 14.27 38.80 -19.90
CA TYR A 311 13.13 38.78 -19.00
C TYR A 311 13.13 40.07 -18.18
N THR A 312 12.25 41.02 -18.52
CA THR A 312 11.94 42.15 -17.67
C THR A 312 11.25 41.60 -16.43
N MET A 313 12.03 41.36 -15.37
CA MET A 313 11.49 41.16 -14.04
C MET A 313 10.81 42.46 -13.64
N ASN A 314 9.47 42.49 -13.73
CA ASN A 314 8.72 43.53 -13.05
C ASN A 314 9.11 43.45 -11.57
N PRO A 315 9.59 44.53 -10.95
CA PRO A 315 9.85 44.54 -9.52
C PRO A 315 8.57 44.09 -8.83
N SER A 316 8.67 43.01 -8.05
CA SER A 316 7.56 42.58 -7.21
C SER A 316 7.29 43.71 -6.23
N GLU A 317 6.32 44.57 -6.56
CA GLU A 317 5.66 45.40 -5.57
C GLU A 317 5.08 44.43 -4.53
N VAL A 318 5.84 44.23 -3.46
CA VAL A 318 5.36 43.61 -2.24
C VAL A 318 4.35 44.62 -1.70
N LYS A 319 3.09 44.46 -2.12
CA LYS A 319 1.98 45.08 -1.41
C LYS A 319 2.08 44.54 0.00
N ASP A 320 2.36 45.44 0.95
CA ASP A 320 2.31 45.19 2.39
C ASP A 320 1.17 44.21 2.66
N GLU A 321 1.53 42.98 3.02
CA GLU A 321 0.58 41.89 3.16
C GLU A 321 -0.53 42.37 4.10
N GLU A 322 -1.73 42.55 3.53
CA GLU A 322 -2.94 42.73 4.32
C GLU A 322 -3.00 41.57 5.29
N ARG A 323 -2.62 41.86 6.54
CA ARG A 323 -2.59 40.96 7.70
C ARG A 323 -3.71 39.95 7.53
N ILE A 324 -3.36 38.73 7.11
CA ILE A 324 -4.34 37.69 6.78
C ILE A 324 -5.31 37.65 7.95
N PRO A 325 -6.59 38.04 7.75
CA PRO A 325 -7.49 38.28 8.86
C PRO A 325 -7.54 37.02 9.72
N GLN A 326 -7.50 37.17 11.05
CA GLN A 326 -7.42 36.03 11.98
C GLN A 326 -8.58 35.03 11.81
N GLU A 327 -9.64 35.41 11.09
CA GLU A 327 -10.74 34.53 10.67
C GLU A 327 -10.31 33.44 9.67
N VAL A 328 -9.29 33.69 8.83
CA VAL A 328 -8.72 32.70 7.89
C VAL A 328 -7.89 31.63 8.62
N VAL A 329 -7.49 31.88 9.87
CA VAL A 329 -6.68 30.94 10.67
C VAL A 329 -7.52 29.89 11.40
N LYS A 330 -8.85 30.08 11.47
CA LYS A 330 -9.73 29.03 11.98
C LYS A 330 -9.94 28.01 10.85
N PRO A 331 -9.52 26.74 11.03
CA PRO A 331 -9.77 25.71 10.03
C PRO A 331 -11.27 25.66 9.77
N ARG A 332 -11.65 25.57 8.49
CA ARG A 332 -13.08 25.52 8.12
C ARG A 332 -13.76 24.37 8.86
N ALA A 333 -15.07 24.48 9.09
CA ALA A 333 -15.84 23.43 9.73
C ALA A 333 -15.63 22.06 9.04
N ASP A 334 -15.44 22.08 7.72
CA ASP A 334 -15.16 20.93 6.86
C ASP A 334 -13.77 20.31 7.16
N GLU A 335 -12.76 21.15 7.38
CA GLU A 335 -11.41 20.71 7.77
C GLU A 335 -11.37 20.23 9.22
N MET A 336 -12.13 20.88 10.11
CA MET A 336 -12.36 20.42 11.48
C MET A 336 -13.10 19.08 11.48
N ALA A 337 -14.06 18.84 10.57
CA ALA A 337 -14.74 17.57 10.42
C ALA A 337 -13.82 16.48 9.83
N LEU A 338 -12.87 16.84 8.96
CA LEU A 338 -11.82 15.93 8.48
C LEU A 338 -10.78 15.61 9.58
N LEU A 339 -10.52 16.55 10.50
CA LEU A 339 -9.66 16.36 11.67
C LEU A 339 -10.36 15.51 12.75
N ASP A 340 -11.64 15.78 13.01
CA ASP A 340 -12.56 14.97 13.82
C ASP A 340 -13.12 13.81 12.99
N ARG A 341 -12.23 13.08 12.29
CA ARG A 341 -12.54 11.87 11.53
C ARG A 341 -13.17 10.82 12.45
N ARG A 342 -14.48 10.96 12.71
CA ARG A 342 -15.34 9.96 13.35
C ARG A 342 -15.36 8.66 12.54
N ASP A 343 -14.93 8.74 11.28
CA ASP A 343 -14.70 7.63 10.36
C ASP A 343 -13.37 6.89 10.61
N ALA A 344 -12.58 7.28 11.62
CA ALA A 344 -11.43 6.49 12.02
C ALA A 344 -11.90 5.06 12.33
N PRO A 345 -11.27 4.03 11.71
CA PRO A 345 -11.72 2.67 11.87
C PRO A 345 -11.67 2.30 13.35
N LYS A 346 -12.79 1.80 13.89
CA LYS A 346 -12.85 1.36 15.29
C LYS A 346 -12.15 0.01 15.44
N PRO A 347 -11.49 -0.27 16.59
CA PRO A 347 -10.88 -1.56 16.83
C PRO A 347 -11.95 -2.66 16.79
N PRO A 348 -11.73 -3.77 16.08
CA PRO A 348 -12.69 -4.85 16.00
C PRO A 348 -12.78 -5.55 17.36
N LYS A 349 -14.00 -5.79 17.85
CA LYS A 349 -14.23 -6.57 19.08
C LYS A 349 -13.77 -8.02 18.93
N VAL A 350 -13.97 -8.60 17.74
CA VAL A 350 -13.57 -9.96 17.38
C VAL A 350 -12.86 -9.90 16.03
N VAL A 351 -11.60 -10.30 16.00
CA VAL A 351 -10.78 -10.29 14.77
C VAL A 351 -11.20 -11.41 13.81
N TRP A 352 -11.55 -12.57 14.38
CA TRP A 352 -11.90 -13.77 13.63
C TRP A 352 -13.42 -14.02 13.71
N SER A 353 -14.17 -13.41 12.79
CA SER A 353 -15.63 -13.55 12.70
C SER A 353 -16.03 -14.25 11.40
N TRP A 354 -17.31 -14.65 11.30
CA TRP A 354 -17.88 -15.22 10.07
C TRP A 354 -17.80 -14.26 8.86
N GLU A 355 -17.58 -12.95 9.09
CA GLU A 355 -17.33 -11.98 8.02
C GLU A 355 -16.09 -12.32 7.17
N LEU A 356 -15.18 -13.17 7.69
CA LEU A 356 -14.08 -13.74 6.93
C LEU A 356 -14.53 -14.55 5.72
N LEU A 357 -15.72 -15.15 5.78
CA LEU A 357 -16.28 -15.97 4.71
C LEU A 357 -17.35 -15.21 3.91
N ALA A 358 -18.05 -14.26 4.53
CA ALA A 358 -19.06 -13.46 3.86
C ALA A 358 -18.52 -12.68 2.65
N PHE A 359 -17.25 -12.24 2.67
CA PHE A 359 -16.67 -11.51 1.53
C PHE A 359 -16.58 -12.35 0.24
N LEU A 360 -16.53 -13.68 0.36
CA LEU A 360 -16.46 -14.59 -0.79
C LEU A 360 -17.77 -14.60 -1.59
N LEU A 361 -18.88 -14.21 -0.96
CA LEU A 361 -20.19 -14.09 -1.59
C LEU A 361 -20.44 -12.70 -2.20
N GLN A 362 -19.51 -11.77 -2.06
CA GLN A 362 -19.65 -10.45 -2.68
C GLN A 362 -19.55 -10.56 -4.21
N PRO A 363 -20.39 -9.85 -4.98
CA PRO A 363 -20.41 -9.95 -6.45
C PRO A 363 -19.04 -9.72 -7.09
N GLY A 364 -18.27 -8.75 -6.58
CA GLY A 364 -16.93 -8.47 -7.07
C GLY A 364 -15.94 -9.61 -6.80
N THR A 365 -16.01 -10.24 -5.63
CA THR A 365 -15.17 -11.42 -5.30
C THR A 365 -15.54 -12.61 -6.18
N ILE A 366 -16.82 -12.83 -6.45
CA ILE A 366 -17.29 -13.88 -7.36
C ILE A 366 -16.76 -13.63 -8.77
N SER A 367 -16.83 -12.39 -9.26
CA SER A 367 -16.28 -12.01 -10.56
C SER A 367 -14.76 -12.24 -10.64
N ALA A 368 -14.02 -11.85 -9.60
CA ALA A 368 -12.58 -12.10 -9.50
C ALA A 368 -12.26 -13.61 -9.49
N LEU A 369 -13.01 -14.41 -8.73
CA LEU A 369 -12.88 -15.86 -8.68
C LEU A 369 -13.13 -16.52 -10.03
N ILE A 370 -14.19 -16.12 -10.75
CA ILE A 370 -14.49 -16.64 -12.09
C ILE A 370 -13.36 -16.31 -13.06
N THR A 371 -12.89 -15.05 -13.05
CA THR A 371 -11.82 -14.58 -13.94
C THR A 371 -10.51 -15.32 -13.67
N MET A 372 -10.09 -15.40 -12.40
CA MET A 372 -8.90 -16.16 -12.00
C MET A 372 -9.03 -17.65 -12.35
N SER A 373 -10.20 -18.24 -12.10
CA SER A 373 -10.43 -19.66 -12.37
C SER A 373 -10.37 -19.97 -13.86
N GLY A 374 -10.97 -19.12 -14.71
CA GLY A 374 -10.91 -19.29 -16.16
C GLY A 374 -9.48 -19.26 -16.69
N LEU A 375 -8.68 -18.27 -16.27
CA LEU A 375 -7.26 -18.17 -16.64
C LEU A 375 -6.44 -19.33 -16.09
N GLY A 376 -6.66 -19.73 -14.84
CA GLY A 376 -5.95 -20.84 -14.20
C GLY A 376 -6.28 -22.19 -14.83
N VAL A 377 -7.53 -22.42 -15.25
CA VAL A 377 -7.93 -23.63 -15.96
C VAL A 377 -7.25 -23.66 -17.32
N LEU A 378 -7.26 -22.54 -18.06
CA LEU A 378 -6.58 -22.45 -19.34
C LEU A 378 -5.08 -22.74 -19.22
N ALA A 379 -4.41 -22.14 -18.22
CA ALA A 379 -3.00 -22.42 -17.91
C ALA A 379 -2.80 -23.91 -17.59
N GLY A 380 -3.66 -24.50 -16.75
CA GLY A 380 -3.59 -25.90 -16.37
C GLY A 380 -3.82 -26.87 -17.52
N VAL A 381 -4.68 -26.53 -18.50
CA VAL A 381 -4.83 -27.30 -19.74
C VAL A 381 -3.52 -27.33 -20.50
N PHE A 382 -2.89 -26.17 -20.74
CA PHE A 382 -1.61 -26.09 -21.42
C PHE A 382 -0.49 -26.87 -20.69
N VAL A 383 -0.43 -26.76 -19.36
CA VAL A 383 0.52 -27.54 -18.54
C VAL A 383 0.29 -29.04 -18.72
N ARG A 384 -0.96 -29.50 -18.68
CA ARG A 384 -1.27 -30.93 -18.81
C ARG A 384 -1.00 -31.46 -20.22
N VAL A 385 -1.32 -30.68 -21.25
CA VAL A 385 -0.97 -31.02 -22.64
C VAL A 385 0.55 -31.10 -22.79
N ALA A 386 1.30 -30.10 -22.31
CA ALA A 386 2.76 -30.13 -22.36
C ALA A 386 3.33 -31.36 -21.65
N ARG A 387 2.79 -31.75 -20.49
CA ARG A 387 3.24 -32.96 -19.78
C ARG A 387 2.86 -34.27 -20.48
N ALA A 388 1.74 -34.29 -21.20
CA ALA A 388 1.29 -35.48 -21.93
C ALA A 388 2.13 -35.77 -23.18
N PHE A 389 2.69 -34.72 -23.81
CA PHE A 389 3.53 -34.81 -25.01
C PHE A 389 5.02 -34.58 -24.71
N ASP A 390 5.46 -34.75 -23.46
CA ASP A 390 6.86 -34.55 -23.09
C ASP A 390 7.74 -35.65 -23.72
N PRO A 391 8.63 -35.32 -24.67
CA PRO A 391 9.43 -36.31 -25.39
C PRO A 391 10.48 -36.99 -24.50
N THR A 392 10.74 -36.46 -23.30
CA THR A 392 11.75 -37.00 -22.37
C THR A 392 11.25 -38.20 -21.57
N LEU A 393 9.92 -38.40 -21.48
CA LEU A 393 9.34 -39.46 -20.67
C LEU A 393 9.44 -40.85 -21.29
N GLY A 394 9.91 -40.96 -22.54
CA GLY A 394 9.88 -42.20 -23.30
C GLY A 394 8.45 -42.57 -23.67
N SER A 395 8.23 -43.01 -24.91
CA SER A 395 6.96 -43.62 -25.27
C SER A 395 6.90 -45.01 -24.62
N GLU A 396 6.29 -45.11 -23.43
CA GLU A 396 5.86 -46.41 -22.88
C GLU A 396 4.73 -47.01 -23.71
#